data_AF-A0A9E2N7L7-F1
#
_entry.id   AF-A0A9E2N7L7-F1
#
_cell.length_a   1.000
_cell.length_b   1.000
_cell.length_c   1.000
_cell.angle_alpha   90.00
_cell.angle_beta   90.00
_cell.angle_gamma   90.00
#
_symmetry.space_group_name_H-M   'P 1'
#
loop_
_entity.id
_entity.type
_entity.pdbx_description
1 polymer ?
#
loop_
_entity_poly.entity_id
_entity_poly.type
_entity_poly.pdbx_seq_one_letter_code
_entity_poly.pdbx_strand_id
1 'polypeptide(L)'
;LYFPAIKKIEMLSGKKYIEDKPAMRIIADHLKASIFIILSGVIPSNKEQGYLLRRLIRRSVVKYHELTGNFTPTQEFKKIAEEILNIEEEVDPENIKKERDLGRVSEVLSDELIRFCKSLDRGLKIIEKTKKLSGKEAFDLYQSYGFPLEITIELMAQKDQKINIEEFKKEFEKHKELSRTSSAGKFKGGLVDTSKQAILGHTATHLLHKALKDILGEEISQKGSNITNERIRFDFNYKEKITEGDINRIAQVINAKIKENLKIEFELMSPEKAKQEGAIGLFNEKYQESVKVYKIGEYSKEICGGPHVEFTGKLKKFKIIKQENIGQGQKRIYAKVGDII
;
A
#
# COMPACT_ATOMS: atom_id res chain seq x y z
N LEU A 1 23.59 -26.43 -1.72
CA LEU A 1 23.56 -25.34 -2.73
C LEU A 1 22.39 -25.60 -3.65
N TYR A 2 21.57 -24.59 -3.93
CA TYR A 2 20.35 -24.70 -4.75
C TYR A 2 20.69 -24.74 -6.25
N PHE A 3 21.49 -25.73 -6.64
CA PHE A 3 22.19 -25.79 -7.94
C PHE A 3 21.26 -25.78 -9.17
N PRO A 4 20.08 -26.44 -9.17
CA PRO A 4 19.21 -26.37 -10.34
C PRO A 4 18.63 -24.96 -10.57
N ALA A 5 18.29 -24.22 -9.51
CA ALA A 5 17.89 -22.81 -9.65
C ALA A 5 19.04 -21.92 -10.15
N ILE A 6 20.28 -22.17 -9.71
CA ILE A 6 21.46 -21.46 -10.25
C ILE A 6 21.63 -21.76 -11.74
N LYS A 7 21.53 -23.02 -12.16
CA LYS A 7 21.56 -23.38 -13.60
C LYS A 7 20.47 -22.67 -14.39
N LYS A 8 19.27 -22.54 -13.81
CA LYS A 8 18.18 -21.77 -14.44
C LYS A 8 18.55 -20.31 -14.62
N ILE A 9 19.19 -19.70 -13.62
CA ILE A 9 19.70 -18.33 -13.69
C ILE A 9 20.80 -18.21 -14.75
N GLU A 10 21.75 -19.15 -14.84
CA GLU A 10 22.78 -19.16 -15.89
C GLU A 10 22.15 -19.16 -17.28
N MET A 11 21.21 -20.06 -17.51
CA MET A 11 20.50 -20.19 -18.79
C MET A 11 19.74 -18.90 -19.16
N LEU A 12 19.06 -18.27 -18.20
CA LEU A 12 18.26 -17.07 -18.45
C LEU A 12 19.10 -15.80 -18.57
N SER A 13 20.22 -15.72 -17.85
CA SER A 13 21.12 -14.54 -17.87
C SER A 13 22.13 -14.58 -19.00
N GLY A 14 22.40 -15.75 -19.59
CA GLY A 14 23.48 -15.94 -20.56
C GLY A 14 24.88 -15.85 -19.94
N LYS A 15 24.98 -15.83 -18.60
CA LYS A 15 26.23 -15.78 -17.84
C LYS A 15 26.49 -17.12 -17.18
N LYS A 16 27.75 -17.52 -17.08
CA LYS A 16 28.14 -18.70 -16.30
C LYS A 16 28.26 -18.34 -14.82
N TYR A 17 27.94 -19.29 -13.97
CA TYR A 17 27.99 -19.14 -12.52
C TYR A 17 29.39 -18.79 -12.00
N ILE A 18 30.44 -19.25 -12.69
CA ILE A 18 31.82 -18.91 -12.37
C ILE A 18 32.15 -17.43 -12.58
N GLU A 19 31.41 -16.72 -13.46
CA GLU A 19 31.64 -15.31 -13.77
C GLU A 19 31.18 -14.40 -12.63
N ASP A 20 30.07 -14.74 -11.96
CA ASP A 20 29.57 -13.99 -10.80
C ASP A 20 28.77 -14.90 -9.85
N LYS A 21 29.50 -15.66 -9.05
CA LYS A 21 28.93 -16.56 -8.03
C LYS A 21 28.09 -15.80 -7.00
N PRO A 22 28.55 -14.65 -6.44
CA PRO A 22 27.79 -13.92 -5.44
C PRO A 22 26.41 -13.48 -5.93
N ALA A 23 26.32 -12.88 -7.12
CA ALA A 23 25.04 -12.38 -7.62
C ALA A 23 24.03 -13.51 -7.86
N MET A 24 24.43 -14.61 -8.48
CA MET A 24 23.53 -15.75 -8.73
C MET A 24 23.06 -16.43 -7.44
N ARG A 25 23.93 -16.54 -6.43
CA ARG A 25 23.54 -17.04 -5.10
C ARG A 25 22.52 -16.13 -4.44
N ILE A 26 22.76 -14.81 -4.44
CA ILE A 26 21.84 -13.83 -3.86
C ILE A 26 20.47 -13.92 -4.53
N ILE A 27 20.41 -14.02 -5.86
CA ILE A 27 19.15 -14.14 -6.60
C ILE A 27 18.40 -15.40 -6.17
N ALA A 28 19.08 -16.56 -6.19
CA ALA A 28 18.47 -17.84 -5.85
C ALA A 28 17.98 -17.88 -4.39
N ASP A 29 18.82 -17.49 -3.42
CA ASP A 29 18.51 -17.56 -2.00
C ASP A 29 17.37 -16.60 -1.63
N HIS A 30 17.41 -15.37 -2.15
CA HIS A 30 16.37 -14.37 -1.85
C HIS A 30 15.06 -14.69 -2.55
N LEU A 31 15.08 -15.25 -3.76
CA LEU A 31 13.85 -15.71 -4.41
C LEU A 31 13.26 -16.91 -3.69
N LYS A 32 14.08 -17.89 -3.28
CA LYS A 32 13.62 -19.00 -2.45
C LYS A 32 12.95 -18.49 -1.18
N ALA A 33 13.63 -17.65 -0.40
CA ALA A 33 13.06 -17.07 0.81
C ALA A 33 11.77 -16.28 0.54
N SER A 34 11.73 -15.52 -0.56
CA SER A 34 10.52 -14.78 -0.96
C SER A 34 9.35 -15.72 -1.26
N ILE A 35 9.57 -16.84 -1.94
CA ILE A 35 8.55 -17.84 -2.25
C ILE A 35 7.93 -18.38 -0.97
N PHE A 36 8.74 -18.84 -0.01
CA PHE A 36 8.23 -19.34 1.28
C PHE A 36 7.38 -18.30 2.01
N ILE A 37 7.84 -17.04 2.06
CA ILE A 37 7.09 -15.95 2.70
C ILE A 37 5.74 -15.72 1.98
N ILE A 38 5.71 -15.79 0.65
CA ILE A 38 4.47 -15.65 -0.15
C ILE A 38 3.50 -16.81 0.12
N LEU A 39 4.02 -18.05 0.24
CA LEU A 39 3.23 -19.23 0.57
C LEU A 39 2.62 -19.15 1.97
N SER A 40 3.31 -18.51 2.91
CA SER A 40 2.76 -18.19 4.25
C SER A 40 1.68 -17.10 4.26
N GLY A 41 1.24 -16.61 3.10
CA GLY A 41 0.15 -15.64 3.00
C GLY A 41 0.60 -14.17 2.92
N VAL A 42 1.90 -13.89 3.05
CA VAL A 42 2.41 -12.52 3.12
C VAL A 42 2.50 -11.89 1.72
N ILE A 43 2.19 -10.59 1.64
CA ILE A 43 2.33 -9.78 0.42
C ILE A 43 3.31 -8.61 0.64
N PRO A 44 4.00 -8.14 -0.42
CA PRO A 44 4.92 -7.01 -0.32
C PRO A 44 4.24 -5.74 0.21
N SER A 45 4.81 -5.13 1.24
CA SER A 45 4.27 -3.93 1.89
C SER A 45 5.37 -3.03 2.45
N ASN A 46 5.00 -1.90 3.07
CA ASN A 46 5.94 -0.99 3.73
C ASN A 46 6.19 -1.35 5.21
N LYS A 47 5.62 -2.46 5.73
CA LYS A 47 5.64 -2.79 7.16
C LYS A 47 5.97 -4.28 7.40
N GLU A 48 6.66 -4.54 8.50
CA GLU A 48 6.87 -5.89 9.07
C GLU A 48 7.37 -6.92 8.04
N GLN A 49 6.72 -8.08 7.97
CA GLN A 49 7.07 -9.19 7.08
C GLN A 49 6.88 -8.82 5.61
N GLY A 50 5.91 -7.96 5.28
CA GLY A 50 5.71 -7.47 3.92
C GLY A 50 6.86 -6.57 3.44
N TYR A 51 7.49 -5.82 4.36
CA TYR A 51 8.71 -5.07 4.07
C TYR A 51 9.90 -5.99 3.79
N LEU A 52 10.06 -7.04 4.61
CA LEU A 52 11.10 -8.04 4.40
C LEU A 52 10.96 -8.72 3.02
N LEU A 53 9.76 -9.18 2.68
CA LEU A 53 9.46 -9.79 1.38
C LEU A 53 9.81 -8.84 0.23
N ARG A 54 9.33 -7.59 0.30
CA ARG A 54 9.64 -6.55 -0.68
C ARG A 54 11.16 -6.37 -0.85
N ARG A 55 11.90 -6.29 0.26
CA ARG A 55 13.35 -6.11 0.25
C ARG A 55 14.06 -7.24 -0.48
N LEU A 56 13.69 -8.49 -0.19
CA LEU A 56 14.30 -9.68 -0.82
C LEU A 56 14.07 -9.68 -2.33
N ILE A 57 12.82 -9.47 -2.77
CA ILE A 57 12.47 -9.41 -4.20
C ILE A 57 13.27 -8.31 -4.91
N ARG A 58 13.27 -7.08 -4.37
CA ARG A 58 13.98 -5.95 -5.00
C ARG A 58 15.48 -6.18 -5.09
N ARG A 59 16.07 -6.83 -4.08
CA ARG A 59 17.49 -7.18 -4.09
C ARG A 59 17.83 -8.21 -5.15
N SER A 60 17.00 -9.24 -5.33
CA SER A 60 17.15 -10.16 -6.45
C SER A 60 17.04 -9.44 -7.79
N VAL A 61 16.09 -8.52 -7.96
CA VAL A 61 15.90 -7.76 -9.22
C VAL A 61 17.13 -6.90 -9.56
N VAL A 62 17.70 -6.19 -8.58
CA VAL A 62 18.91 -5.38 -8.80
C VAL A 62 20.09 -6.27 -9.19
N LYS A 63 20.28 -7.41 -8.53
CA LYS A 63 21.34 -8.36 -8.90
C LYS A 63 21.16 -8.93 -10.29
N TYR A 64 19.93 -9.25 -10.66
CA TYR A 64 19.65 -9.73 -12.01
C TYR A 64 19.93 -8.64 -13.05
N HIS A 65 19.61 -7.38 -12.73
CA HIS A 65 19.95 -6.24 -13.57
C HIS A 65 21.47 -6.04 -13.71
N GLU A 66 22.24 -6.07 -12.62
CA GLU A 66 23.71 -5.98 -12.68
C GLU A 66 24.34 -7.09 -13.56
N LEU A 67 23.75 -8.29 -13.54
CA LEU A 67 24.22 -9.42 -14.35
C LEU A 67 23.91 -9.28 -15.85
N THR A 68 22.75 -8.71 -16.20
CA THR A 68 22.17 -8.84 -17.56
C THR A 68 21.87 -7.53 -18.26
N GLY A 69 21.84 -6.41 -17.53
CA GLY A 69 21.30 -5.14 -17.99
C GLY A 69 19.76 -5.11 -18.12
N ASN A 70 19.05 -6.20 -17.82
CA ASN A 70 17.60 -6.27 -17.95
C ASN A 70 16.90 -5.49 -16.83
N PHE A 71 16.04 -4.53 -17.18
CA PHE A 71 15.28 -3.73 -16.22
C PHE A 71 13.89 -4.29 -15.90
N THR A 72 13.40 -5.26 -16.66
CA THR A 72 12.05 -5.82 -16.52
C THR A 72 12.05 -7.35 -16.56
N PRO A 73 12.70 -8.04 -15.61
CA PRO A 73 12.93 -9.48 -15.67
C PRO A 73 11.73 -10.31 -15.19
N THR A 74 10.49 -9.87 -15.48
CA THR A 74 9.27 -10.50 -14.93
C THR A 74 9.11 -11.95 -15.36
N GLN A 75 9.40 -12.26 -16.62
CA GLN A 75 9.26 -13.62 -17.16
C GLN A 75 10.36 -14.55 -16.64
N GLU A 76 11.56 -14.02 -16.48
CA GLU A 76 12.72 -14.73 -15.96
C GLU A 76 12.51 -15.09 -14.49
N PHE A 77 12.00 -14.14 -13.70
CA PHE A 77 11.67 -14.39 -12.29
C PHE A 77 10.55 -15.42 -12.14
N LYS A 78 9.55 -15.42 -13.02
CA LYS A 78 8.53 -16.47 -13.06
C LYS A 78 9.14 -17.85 -13.34
N LYS A 79 10.03 -17.95 -14.34
CA LYS A 79 10.72 -19.20 -14.69
C LYS A 79 11.67 -19.69 -13.59
N ILE A 80 12.32 -18.78 -12.87
CA ILE A 80 13.17 -19.12 -11.73
C ILE A 80 12.31 -19.60 -10.55
N ALA A 81 11.19 -18.92 -10.28
CA ALA A 81 10.28 -19.32 -9.21
C ALA A 81 9.62 -20.69 -9.49
N GLU A 82 9.27 -20.95 -10.74
CA GLU A 82 8.80 -22.26 -11.18
C GLU A 82 9.81 -23.37 -10.92
N GLU A 83 11.08 -23.13 -11.23
CA GLU A 83 12.17 -24.08 -10.96
C GLU A 83 12.35 -24.31 -9.46
N ILE A 84 12.29 -23.25 -8.65
CA ILE A 84 12.41 -23.38 -7.19
C ILE A 84 11.24 -24.19 -6.62
N LEU A 85 10.01 -23.92 -7.06
CA LEU A 85 8.84 -24.71 -6.62
C LEU A 85 8.94 -26.17 -7.04
N ASN A 86 9.50 -26.46 -8.22
CA ASN A 86 9.74 -27.85 -8.64
C ASN A 86 10.68 -28.58 -7.68
N ILE A 87 11.80 -27.93 -7.32
CA ILE A 87 12.77 -28.51 -6.38
C ILE A 87 12.15 -28.65 -4.98
N GLU A 88 11.41 -27.66 -4.51
CA GLU A 88 10.77 -27.72 -3.19
C GLU A 88 9.62 -28.74 -3.12
N GLU A 89 8.88 -28.98 -4.20
CA GLU A 89 7.88 -30.06 -4.25
C GLU A 89 8.54 -31.45 -4.18
N GLU A 90 9.71 -31.65 -4.77
CA GLU A 90 10.47 -32.90 -4.60
C GLU A 90 10.94 -33.12 -3.16
N VAL A 91 11.24 -32.02 -2.43
CA VAL A 91 11.74 -32.06 -1.05
C VAL A 91 10.61 -32.17 -0.02
N ASP A 92 9.49 -31.48 -0.24
CA ASP A 92 8.34 -31.41 0.65
C ASP A 92 7.01 -31.49 -0.14
N PRO A 93 6.71 -32.66 -0.73
CA PRO A 93 5.55 -32.85 -1.60
C PRO A 93 4.21 -32.75 -0.88
N GLU A 94 4.19 -32.84 0.46
CA GLU A 94 2.97 -32.73 1.26
C GLU A 94 2.54 -31.27 1.42
N ASN A 95 3.50 -30.36 1.63
CA ASN A 95 3.20 -28.95 1.87
C ASN A 95 3.31 -28.08 0.62
N ILE A 96 4.15 -28.45 -0.36
CA ILE A 96 4.42 -27.65 -1.55
C ILE A 96 3.96 -28.40 -2.80
N LYS A 97 3.10 -27.73 -3.59
CA LYS A 97 2.57 -28.25 -4.85
C LYS A 97 2.73 -27.19 -5.92
N LYS A 98 3.68 -27.37 -6.85
CA LYS A 98 3.99 -26.39 -7.90
C LYS A 98 2.74 -25.95 -8.65
N GLU A 99 1.88 -26.89 -9.05
CA GLU A 99 0.65 -26.64 -9.80
C GLU A 99 -0.32 -25.72 -9.06
N ARG A 100 -0.42 -25.88 -7.74
CA ARG A 100 -1.25 -25.06 -6.84
C ARG A 100 -0.61 -23.70 -6.56
N ASP A 101 0.69 -23.71 -6.29
CA ASP A 101 1.41 -22.60 -5.66
C ASP A 101 1.95 -21.57 -6.66
N LEU A 102 2.28 -22.02 -7.88
CA LEU A 102 2.93 -21.17 -8.90
C LEU A 102 2.08 -19.97 -9.29
N GLY A 103 0.76 -20.10 -9.33
CA GLY A 103 -0.15 -19.02 -9.70
C GLY A 103 -0.02 -17.82 -8.74
N ARG A 104 -0.18 -18.08 -7.44
CA ARG A 104 -0.06 -17.05 -6.38
C ARG A 104 1.35 -16.45 -6.34
N VAL A 105 2.38 -17.30 -6.39
CA VAL A 105 3.78 -16.84 -6.36
C VAL A 105 4.08 -15.93 -7.56
N SER A 106 3.67 -16.35 -8.76
CA SER A 106 3.89 -15.59 -10.00
C SER A 106 3.16 -14.24 -9.97
N GLU A 107 1.92 -14.20 -9.48
CA GLU A 107 1.13 -12.97 -9.35
C GLU A 107 1.83 -11.97 -8.43
N VAL A 108 2.18 -12.40 -7.20
CA VAL A 108 2.79 -11.53 -6.20
C VAL A 108 4.16 -11.00 -6.65
N LEU A 109 4.99 -11.86 -7.24
CA LEU A 109 6.28 -11.46 -7.80
C LEU A 109 6.09 -10.46 -8.95
N SER A 110 5.21 -10.76 -9.91
CA SER A 110 4.97 -9.90 -11.07
C SER A 110 4.50 -8.50 -10.65
N ASP A 111 3.57 -8.43 -9.70
CA ASP A 111 3.05 -7.16 -9.19
C ASP A 111 4.13 -6.30 -8.53
N GLU A 112 5.03 -6.90 -7.75
CA GLU A 112 6.14 -6.17 -7.14
C GLU A 112 7.19 -5.75 -8.18
N LEU A 113 7.53 -6.63 -9.12
CA LEU A 113 8.48 -6.33 -10.20
C LEU A 113 7.97 -5.18 -11.07
N ILE A 114 6.73 -5.24 -11.55
CA ILE A 114 6.12 -4.19 -12.38
C ILE A 114 6.13 -2.84 -11.65
N ARG A 115 5.93 -2.83 -10.33
CA ARG A 115 5.98 -1.60 -9.52
C ARG A 115 7.40 -1.08 -9.37
N PHE A 116 8.35 -1.93 -8.99
CA PHE A 116 9.72 -1.51 -8.70
C PHE A 116 10.51 -1.15 -9.95
N CYS A 117 10.35 -1.89 -11.05
CA CYS A 117 11.09 -1.64 -12.29
C CYS A 117 10.80 -0.24 -12.88
N LYS A 118 9.62 0.34 -12.61
CA LYS A 118 9.27 1.73 -12.98
C LYS A 118 10.09 2.81 -12.28
N SER A 119 10.67 2.49 -11.12
CA SER A 119 11.55 3.41 -10.36
C SER A 119 13.00 2.97 -10.34
N LEU A 120 13.30 1.71 -10.68
CA LEU A 120 14.63 1.12 -10.72
C LEU A 120 15.62 1.93 -11.57
N ASP A 121 15.31 2.16 -12.85
CA ASP A 121 16.18 2.90 -13.78
C ASP A 121 16.54 4.30 -13.25
N ARG A 122 15.55 5.03 -12.71
CA ARG A 122 15.77 6.37 -12.13
C ARG A 122 16.66 6.32 -10.89
N GLY A 123 16.46 5.34 -10.01
CA GLY A 123 17.28 5.18 -8.81
C GLY A 123 18.72 4.79 -9.14
N LEU A 124 18.93 3.87 -10.08
CA LEU A 124 20.27 3.48 -10.53
C LEU A 124 21.01 4.65 -11.18
N LYS A 125 20.36 5.43 -12.04
CA LYS A 125 20.96 6.64 -12.63
C LYS A 125 21.41 7.67 -11.60
N ILE A 126 20.67 7.82 -10.50
CA ILE A 126 21.07 8.69 -9.39
C ILE A 126 22.33 8.12 -8.73
N ILE A 127 22.32 6.83 -8.39
CA ILE A 127 23.48 6.17 -7.78
C ILE A 127 24.71 6.26 -8.69
N GLU A 128 24.56 6.05 -10.00
CA GLU A 128 25.63 6.13 -11.00
C GLU A 128 26.27 7.52 -11.08
N LYS A 129 25.45 8.58 -11.13
CA LYS A 129 25.93 9.96 -11.24
C LYS A 129 26.51 10.51 -9.93
N THR A 130 26.09 9.97 -8.80
CA THR A 130 26.49 10.47 -7.50
C THR A 130 27.82 9.85 -7.07
N LYS A 131 28.79 10.71 -6.76
CA LYS A 131 30.12 10.31 -6.29
C LYS A 131 30.16 9.94 -4.82
N LYS A 132 29.28 10.53 -4.00
CA LYS A 132 29.12 10.27 -2.56
C LYS A 132 27.67 10.52 -2.17
N LEU A 133 27.06 9.58 -1.45
CA LEU A 133 25.70 9.69 -0.93
C LEU A 133 25.74 9.90 0.58
N SER A 134 25.06 10.95 1.05
CA SER A 134 24.74 11.14 2.46
C SER A 134 23.69 10.13 2.93
N GLY A 135 23.54 9.96 4.26
CA GLY A 135 22.48 9.13 4.82
C GLY A 135 21.09 9.65 4.47
N LYS A 136 20.94 10.98 4.33
CA LYS A 136 19.70 11.62 3.86
C LYS A 136 19.37 11.27 2.42
N GLU A 137 20.33 11.36 1.50
CA GLU A 137 20.08 11.01 0.09
C GLU A 137 19.80 9.51 -0.07
N ALA A 138 20.44 8.65 0.74
CA ALA A 138 20.08 7.23 0.80
C ALA A 138 18.64 7.03 1.30
N PHE A 139 18.19 7.85 2.25
CA PHE A 139 16.80 7.86 2.70
C PHE A 139 15.84 8.36 1.59
N ASP A 140 16.25 9.35 0.79
CA ASP A 140 15.49 9.82 -0.37
C ASP A 140 15.31 8.74 -1.43
N LEU A 141 16.37 7.96 -1.71
CA LEU A 141 16.31 6.77 -2.57
C LEU A 141 15.35 5.71 -2.04
N TYR A 142 15.35 5.51 -0.73
CA TYR A 142 14.44 4.60 -0.04
C TYR A 142 12.97 5.04 -0.16
N GLN A 143 12.64 6.27 0.23
CA GLN A 143 11.25 6.73 0.29
C GLN A 143 10.65 7.03 -1.09
N SER A 144 11.45 7.58 -2.02
CA SER A 144 10.95 8.10 -3.29
C SER A 144 11.02 7.07 -4.42
N TYR A 145 12.07 6.24 -4.42
CA TYR A 145 12.34 5.28 -5.49
C TYR A 145 12.21 3.83 -5.02
N GLY A 146 12.05 3.62 -3.72
CA GLY A 146 11.85 2.29 -3.15
C GLY A 146 13.12 1.45 -3.06
N PHE A 147 14.30 2.07 -3.11
CA PHE A 147 15.56 1.34 -2.98
C PHE A 147 15.80 0.96 -1.52
N PRO A 148 15.85 -0.34 -1.16
CA PRO A 148 16.27 -0.75 0.17
C PRO A 148 17.69 -0.24 0.47
N LEU A 149 17.91 0.21 1.71
CA LEU A 149 19.20 0.75 2.16
C LEU A 149 20.34 -0.21 1.89
N GLU A 150 20.14 -1.51 2.11
CA GLU A 150 21.17 -2.54 1.92
C GLU A 150 21.67 -2.58 0.48
N ILE A 151 20.76 -2.39 -0.50
CA ILE A 151 21.13 -2.30 -1.90
C ILE A 151 21.93 -1.02 -2.15
N THR A 152 21.48 0.11 -1.62
CA THR A 152 22.19 1.39 -1.78
C THR A 152 23.60 1.31 -1.18
N ILE A 153 23.76 0.69 0.00
CA ILE A 153 25.07 0.44 0.62
C ILE A 153 25.93 -0.42 -0.30
N GLU A 154 25.38 -1.52 -0.82
CA GLU A 154 26.10 -2.46 -1.68
C GLU A 154 26.59 -1.79 -2.97
N LEU A 155 25.74 -1.03 -3.65
CA LEU A 155 26.07 -0.30 -4.88
C LEU A 155 27.08 0.83 -4.63
N MET A 156 27.02 1.51 -3.48
CA MET A 156 28.00 2.55 -3.15
C MET A 156 29.34 1.97 -2.71
N ALA A 157 29.34 0.80 -2.08
CA ALA A 157 30.58 0.10 -1.73
C ALA A 157 31.39 -0.31 -2.97
N GLN A 158 30.74 -0.66 -4.08
CA GLN A 158 31.40 -0.90 -5.37
C GLN A 158 32.13 0.34 -5.92
N LYS A 159 31.79 1.53 -5.42
CA LYS A 159 32.43 2.82 -5.74
C LYS A 159 33.38 3.31 -4.64
N ASP A 160 33.78 2.41 -3.73
CA ASP A 160 34.59 2.72 -2.54
C ASP A 160 33.98 3.79 -1.63
N GLN A 161 32.65 3.92 -1.63
CA GLN A 161 31.93 4.88 -0.80
C GLN A 161 31.16 4.20 0.32
N LYS A 162 31.26 4.76 1.51
CA LYS A 162 30.46 4.36 2.67
C LYS A 162 29.32 5.34 2.88
N ILE A 163 28.14 4.79 3.15
CA ILE A 163 26.95 5.57 3.52
C ILE A 163 26.93 5.74 5.03
N ASN A 164 26.60 6.94 5.51
CA ASN A 164 26.37 7.17 6.92
C ASN A 164 25.02 6.54 7.35
N ILE A 165 25.09 5.34 7.93
CA ILE A 165 23.92 4.58 8.38
C ILE A 165 23.21 5.28 9.54
N GLU A 166 23.93 5.95 10.43
CA GLU A 166 23.33 6.66 11.57
C GLU A 166 22.49 7.84 11.10
N GLU A 167 23.00 8.59 10.12
CA GLU A 167 22.27 9.68 9.48
C GLU A 167 21.01 9.16 8.76
N PHE A 168 21.11 8.05 8.01
CA PHE A 168 19.93 7.40 7.42
C PHE A 168 18.91 7.02 8.50
N LYS A 169 19.34 6.38 9.60
CA LYS A 169 18.45 5.97 10.69
C LYS A 169 17.76 7.18 11.33
N LYS A 170 18.48 8.30 11.48
CA LYS A 170 17.92 9.55 11.99
C LYS A 170 16.83 10.10 11.07
N GLU A 171 17.07 10.14 9.75
CA GLU A 171 16.05 10.58 8.78
C GLU A 171 14.87 9.60 8.70
N PHE A 172 15.14 8.29 8.79
CA PHE A 172 14.11 7.26 8.82
C PHE A 172 13.20 7.39 10.06
N GLU A 173 13.79 7.55 11.26
CA GLU A 173 13.01 7.76 12.48
C GLU A 173 12.27 9.10 12.46
N LYS A 174 12.87 10.19 11.95
CA LYS A 174 12.14 11.45 11.71
C LYS A 174 10.94 11.26 10.80
N HIS A 175 11.09 10.52 9.69
CA HIS A 175 9.98 10.26 8.77
C HIS A 175 8.90 9.37 9.40
N LYS A 176 9.30 8.39 10.22
CA LYS A 176 8.39 7.54 10.98
C LYS A 176 7.67 8.34 12.06
N GLU A 177 8.35 9.23 12.75
CA GLU A 177 7.77 10.19 13.68
C GLU A 177 6.83 11.14 12.95
N LEU A 178 7.21 11.74 11.83
CA LEU A 178 6.35 12.56 10.96
C LEU A 178 5.13 11.80 10.46
N SER A 179 5.27 10.51 10.15
CA SER A 179 4.15 9.64 9.79
C SER A 179 3.26 9.36 11.01
N ARG A 180 3.87 9.19 12.20
CA ARG A 180 3.18 9.02 13.49
C ARG A 180 2.52 10.30 13.98
N THR A 181 3.09 11.49 13.77
CA THR A 181 2.50 12.79 14.08
C THR A 181 1.56 13.26 12.98
N SER A 182 1.73 12.83 11.72
CA SER A 182 0.67 12.93 10.70
C SER A 182 -0.47 11.96 10.95
N SER A 183 -0.30 10.95 11.81
CA SER A 183 -1.38 10.09 12.30
C SER A 183 -1.88 10.45 13.70
N ALA A 184 -1.08 11.16 14.51
CA ALA A 184 -1.48 11.69 15.83
C ALA A 184 -2.09 13.10 15.72
N GLY A 185 -1.68 13.88 14.71
CA GLY A 185 -2.34 15.09 14.23
C GLY A 185 -3.46 14.79 13.25
N LYS A 186 -3.61 13.54 12.81
CA LYS A 186 -4.90 13.06 12.33
C LYS A 186 -5.77 12.76 13.54
N PHE A 187 -6.69 13.65 13.87
CA PHE A 187 -7.74 13.33 14.83
C PHE A 187 -8.46 12.06 14.37
N LYS A 188 -8.98 11.29 15.35
CA LYS A 188 -9.78 10.07 15.13
C LYS A 188 -10.73 10.31 13.95
N GLY A 189 -10.62 9.53 12.87
CA GLY A 189 -11.42 9.74 11.64
C GLY A 189 -10.71 10.42 10.44
N GLY A 190 -9.41 10.71 10.51
CA GLY A 190 -8.62 11.18 9.34
C GLY A 190 -8.56 12.70 9.13
N LEU A 191 -9.02 13.45 10.14
CA LEU A 191 -9.04 14.92 10.25
C LEU A 191 -7.64 15.49 10.52
N VAL A 192 -7.13 16.40 9.69
CA VAL A 192 -5.82 17.06 9.91
C VAL A 192 -5.89 18.20 10.94
N ASP A 193 -7.09 18.76 11.17
CA ASP A 193 -7.35 19.82 12.13
C ASP A 193 -8.79 19.73 12.67
N THR A 194 -9.14 20.53 13.68
CA THR A 194 -10.50 20.64 14.24
C THR A 194 -11.26 21.86 13.74
N SER A 195 -10.88 22.42 12.58
CA SER A 195 -11.61 23.54 12.00
C SER A 195 -13.05 23.12 11.69
N LYS A 196 -13.97 24.09 11.72
CA LYS A 196 -15.38 23.87 11.35
C LYS A 196 -15.50 23.17 9.99
N GLN A 197 -14.64 23.55 9.05
CA GLN A 197 -14.63 23.01 7.70
C GLN A 197 -14.14 21.55 7.65
N ALA A 198 -13.13 21.19 8.45
CA ALA A 198 -12.70 19.80 8.57
C ALA A 198 -13.78 18.93 9.21
N ILE A 199 -14.51 19.42 10.23
CA ILE A 199 -15.65 18.71 10.83
C ILE A 199 -16.76 18.45 9.81
N LEU A 200 -17.08 19.44 8.95
CA LEU A 200 -18.00 19.23 7.82
C LEU A 200 -17.46 18.13 6.89
N GLY A 201 -16.18 18.21 6.53
CA GLY A 201 -15.52 17.21 5.69
C GLY A 201 -15.57 15.80 6.26
N HIS A 202 -15.53 15.68 7.58
CA HIS A 202 -15.57 14.40 8.28
C HIS A 202 -16.94 13.74 8.22
N THR A 203 -18.02 14.46 8.54
CA THR A 203 -19.38 13.94 8.33
C THR A 203 -19.65 13.63 6.85
N ALA A 204 -19.18 14.47 5.93
CA ALA A 204 -19.32 14.20 4.50
C ALA A 204 -18.58 12.93 4.05
N THR A 205 -17.49 12.56 4.73
CA THR A 205 -16.74 11.33 4.44
C THR A 205 -17.55 10.08 4.77
N HIS A 206 -18.34 10.09 5.85
CA HIS A 206 -19.23 8.97 6.20
C HIS A 206 -20.35 8.79 5.17
N LEU A 207 -20.96 9.89 4.71
CA LEU A 207 -21.94 9.86 3.63
C LEU A 207 -21.32 9.34 2.33
N LEU A 208 -20.10 9.77 2.01
CA LEU A 208 -19.35 9.30 0.85
C LEU A 208 -19.06 7.79 0.94
N HIS A 209 -18.61 7.30 2.09
CA HIS A 209 -18.30 5.89 2.29
C HIS A 209 -19.54 5.02 2.08
N LYS A 210 -20.68 5.41 2.67
CA LYS A 210 -21.94 4.68 2.48
C LYS A 210 -22.46 4.76 1.04
N ALA A 211 -22.45 5.93 0.42
CA ALA A 211 -22.88 6.09 -0.97
C ALA A 211 -22.01 5.27 -1.95
N LEU A 212 -20.70 5.16 -1.69
CA LEU A 212 -19.83 4.28 -2.46
C LEU A 212 -20.24 2.81 -2.31
N LYS A 213 -20.57 2.35 -1.10
CA LYS A 213 -21.07 0.99 -0.88
C LYS A 213 -22.41 0.74 -1.59
N ASP A 214 -23.33 1.69 -1.52
CA ASP A 214 -24.66 1.58 -2.14
C ASP A 214 -24.59 1.45 -3.67
N ILE A 215 -23.62 2.13 -4.30
CA ILE A 215 -23.51 2.24 -5.77
C ILE A 215 -22.51 1.24 -6.37
N LEU A 216 -21.38 1.01 -5.70
CA LEU A 216 -20.27 0.19 -6.20
C LEU A 216 -20.19 -1.18 -5.52
N GLY A 217 -20.97 -1.42 -4.47
CA GLY A 217 -21.09 -2.72 -3.77
C GLY A 217 -20.57 -2.71 -2.33
N GLU A 218 -21.04 -3.65 -1.51
CA GLU A 218 -20.73 -3.69 -0.08
C GLU A 218 -19.25 -3.99 0.24
N GLU A 219 -18.51 -4.55 -0.70
CA GLU A 219 -17.07 -4.84 -0.57
C GLU A 219 -16.18 -3.58 -0.53
N ILE A 220 -16.74 -2.39 -0.79
CA ILE A 220 -16.02 -1.13 -0.63
C ILE A 220 -15.60 -0.97 0.83
N SER A 221 -14.30 -0.76 1.03
CA SER A 221 -13.67 -0.49 2.31
C SER A 221 -12.69 0.67 2.18
N GLN A 222 -12.68 1.54 3.18
CA GLN A 222 -11.71 2.63 3.29
C GLN A 222 -10.29 2.07 3.40
N LYS A 223 -9.38 2.54 2.53
CA LYS A 223 -7.93 2.28 2.57
C LYS A 223 -7.12 3.49 3.04
N GLY A 224 -7.72 4.68 3.02
CA GLY A 224 -7.09 5.89 3.50
C GLY A 224 -8.06 7.07 3.50
N SER A 225 -7.87 7.98 4.46
CA SER A 225 -8.61 9.23 4.51
C SER A 225 -7.68 10.37 4.94
N ASN A 226 -7.91 11.55 4.38
CA ASN A 226 -7.25 12.79 4.74
C ASN A 226 -8.20 13.95 4.49
N ILE A 227 -8.64 14.60 5.57
CA ILE A 227 -9.57 15.71 5.54
C ILE A 227 -8.83 16.97 6.01
N THR A 228 -8.82 18.01 5.19
CA THR A 228 -8.30 19.34 5.52
C THR A 228 -9.41 20.37 5.42
N ASN A 229 -9.15 21.61 5.82
CA ASN A 229 -10.02 22.76 5.55
C ASN A 229 -10.30 22.99 4.04
N GLU A 230 -9.44 22.54 3.14
CA GLU A 230 -9.61 22.77 1.70
C GLU A 230 -10.33 21.63 0.97
N ARG A 231 -10.15 20.38 1.43
CA ARG A 231 -10.61 19.19 0.70
C ARG A 231 -10.75 17.95 1.57
N ILE A 232 -11.55 17.03 1.05
CA ILE A 232 -11.63 15.63 1.48
C ILE A 232 -10.85 14.79 0.47
N ARG A 233 -10.01 13.88 0.95
CA ARG A 233 -9.42 12.80 0.16
C ARG A 233 -9.83 11.45 0.75
N PHE A 234 -10.45 10.62 -0.07
CA PHE A 234 -10.93 9.31 0.33
C PHE A 234 -10.39 8.22 -0.61
N ASP A 235 -9.70 7.25 -0.04
CA ASP A 235 -9.05 6.14 -0.75
C ASP A 235 -9.78 4.85 -0.39
N PHE A 236 -10.12 4.02 -1.38
CA PHE A 236 -10.90 2.79 -1.19
C PHE A 236 -10.50 1.69 -2.18
N ASN A 237 -10.82 0.43 -1.88
CA ASN A 237 -10.63 -0.67 -2.82
C ASN A 237 -11.75 -0.69 -3.86
N TYR A 238 -11.38 -0.66 -5.14
CA TYR A 238 -12.26 -0.92 -6.26
C TYR A 238 -11.42 -1.23 -7.50
N LYS A 239 -11.60 -2.42 -8.08
CA LYS A 239 -10.78 -2.90 -9.20
C LYS A 239 -11.21 -2.29 -10.54
N GLU A 240 -12.50 -2.06 -10.72
CA GLU A 240 -13.08 -1.64 -11.99
C GLU A 240 -12.89 -0.14 -12.26
N LYS A 241 -13.28 0.30 -13.46
CA LYS A 241 -13.28 1.72 -13.81
C LYS A 241 -14.53 2.37 -13.23
N ILE A 242 -14.35 3.44 -12.47
CA ILE A 242 -15.48 4.26 -11.99
C ILE A 242 -15.90 5.16 -13.15
N THR A 243 -17.17 5.05 -13.57
CA THR A 243 -17.73 5.84 -14.64
C THR A 243 -18.11 7.24 -14.14
N GLU A 244 -18.24 8.21 -15.05
CA GLU A 244 -18.77 9.53 -14.69
C GLU A 244 -20.22 9.43 -14.18
N GLY A 245 -21.00 8.47 -14.68
CA GLY A 245 -22.34 8.16 -14.18
C GLY A 245 -22.33 7.74 -12.71
N ASP A 246 -21.36 6.91 -12.30
CA ASP A 246 -21.22 6.51 -10.89
C ASP A 246 -20.90 7.72 -10.01
N ILE A 247 -19.93 8.55 -10.41
CA ILE A 247 -19.55 9.76 -9.68
C ILE A 247 -20.73 10.70 -9.50
N ASN A 248 -21.52 10.90 -10.57
CA ASN A 248 -22.70 11.74 -10.52
C ASN A 248 -23.77 11.17 -9.58
N ARG A 249 -24.04 9.86 -9.64
CA ARG A 249 -24.98 9.19 -8.74
C ARG A 249 -24.53 9.30 -7.28
N ILE A 250 -23.24 9.07 -6.99
CA ILE A 250 -22.67 9.20 -5.64
C ILE A 250 -22.90 10.61 -5.10
N ALA A 251 -22.54 11.63 -5.88
CA ALA A 251 -22.74 13.02 -5.46
C ALA A 251 -24.23 13.37 -5.27
N GLN A 252 -25.12 12.85 -6.11
CA GLN A 252 -26.57 13.05 -5.99
C GLN A 252 -27.13 12.44 -4.71
N VAL A 253 -26.77 11.19 -4.40
CA VAL A 253 -27.21 10.50 -3.16
C VAL A 253 -26.77 11.29 -1.93
N ILE A 254 -25.50 11.73 -1.89
CA ILE A 254 -24.98 12.48 -0.74
C ILE A 254 -25.72 13.82 -0.59
N ASN A 255 -25.93 14.57 -1.67
CA ASN A 255 -26.67 15.84 -1.60
C ASN A 255 -28.15 15.64 -1.23
N ALA A 256 -28.77 14.53 -1.64
CA ALA A 256 -30.12 14.19 -1.20
C ALA A 256 -30.16 13.95 0.32
N LYS A 257 -29.20 13.19 0.87
CA LYS A 257 -29.06 12.96 2.32
C LYS A 257 -28.72 14.22 3.10
N ILE A 258 -28.01 15.18 2.50
CA ILE A 258 -27.82 16.52 3.07
C ILE A 258 -29.14 17.28 3.14
N LYS A 259 -29.95 17.24 2.07
CA LYS A 259 -31.26 17.90 2.01
C LYS A 259 -32.28 17.31 2.99
N GLU A 260 -32.22 16.00 3.24
CA GLU A 260 -33.03 15.32 4.26
C GLU A 260 -32.70 15.78 5.70
N ASN A 261 -31.56 16.46 5.90
CA ASN A 261 -31.14 17.00 7.20
C ASN A 261 -31.16 15.96 8.35
N LEU A 262 -30.65 14.76 8.06
CA LEU A 262 -30.60 13.63 8.98
C LEU A 262 -29.81 14.00 10.25
N LYS A 263 -30.33 13.58 11.41
CA LYS A 263 -29.68 13.72 12.71
C LYS A 263 -28.45 12.81 12.79
N ILE A 264 -27.40 13.32 13.42
CA ILE A 264 -26.15 12.59 13.64
C ILE A 264 -25.95 12.43 15.14
N GLU A 265 -25.85 11.17 15.58
CA GLU A 265 -25.68 10.81 16.98
C GLU A 265 -24.68 9.67 17.12
N PHE A 266 -24.21 9.39 18.34
CA PHE A 266 -23.33 8.26 18.59
C PHE A 266 -23.77 7.48 19.81
N GLU A 267 -23.46 6.19 19.79
CA GLU A 267 -23.61 5.29 20.91
C GLU A 267 -22.26 4.65 21.25
N LEU A 268 -22.04 4.39 22.53
CA LEU A 268 -20.92 3.59 23.00
C LEU A 268 -21.35 2.13 23.07
N MET A 269 -20.61 1.24 22.40
CA MET A 269 -20.89 -0.19 22.40
C MET A 269 -19.62 -1.01 22.19
N SER A 270 -19.70 -2.33 22.39
CA SER A 270 -18.59 -3.21 22.06
C SER A 270 -18.41 -3.32 20.53
N PRO A 271 -17.19 -3.58 20.05
CA PRO A 271 -16.95 -3.85 18.62
C PRO A 271 -17.79 -5.00 18.07
N GLU A 272 -18.03 -6.04 18.87
CA GLU A 272 -18.86 -7.18 18.49
C GLU A 272 -20.32 -6.78 18.25
N LYS A 273 -20.90 -5.99 19.16
CA LYS A 273 -22.26 -5.46 19.01
C LYS A 273 -22.35 -4.54 17.79
N ALA A 274 -21.36 -3.66 17.59
CA ALA A 274 -21.30 -2.79 16.42
C ALA A 274 -21.29 -3.58 15.11
N LYS A 275 -20.54 -4.69 15.06
CA LYS A 275 -20.50 -5.60 13.91
C LYS A 275 -21.85 -6.27 13.65
N GLN A 276 -22.51 -6.78 14.70
CA GLN A 276 -23.83 -7.40 14.60
C GLN A 276 -24.90 -6.40 14.11
N GLU A 277 -24.76 -5.14 14.51
CA GLU A 277 -25.63 -4.04 14.11
C GLU A 277 -25.36 -3.48 12.70
N GLY A 278 -24.43 -4.09 11.95
CA GLY A 278 -24.09 -3.70 10.58
C GLY A 278 -23.26 -2.41 10.49
N ALA A 279 -22.58 -2.00 11.56
CA ALA A 279 -21.73 -0.82 11.52
C ALA A 279 -20.54 -1.04 10.57
N ILE A 280 -20.20 -0.01 9.80
CA ILE A 280 -18.99 0.03 9.00
C ILE A 280 -17.79 0.19 9.95
N GLY A 281 -16.79 -0.67 9.81
CA GLY A 281 -15.61 -0.66 10.66
C GLY A 281 -14.54 -1.64 10.19
N LEU A 282 -13.30 -1.43 10.66
CA LEU A 282 -12.17 -2.33 10.44
C LEU A 282 -12.11 -3.35 11.59
N PHE A 283 -13.04 -4.32 11.60
CA PHE A 283 -13.15 -5.35 12.65
C PHE A 283 -11.97 -6.34 12.74
N ASN A 284 -10.96 -6.20 11.89
CA ASN A 284 -9.73 -6.95 11.93
C ASN A 284 -8.60 -6.20 12.68
N GLU A 285 -8.86 -5.00 13.19
CA GLU A 285 -7.93 -4.22 14.02
C GLU A 285 -8.27 -4.36 15.52
N LYS A 286 -7.27 -4.17 16.40
CA LYS A 286 -7.48 -4.16 17.85
C LYS A 286 -8.24 -2.90 18.25
N TYR A 287 -9.54 -3.05 18.54
CA TYR A 287 -10.35 -2.01 19.16
C TYR A 287 -10.17 -1.99 20.70
N GLN A 288 -10.51 -0.85 21.30
CA GLN A 288 -10.73 -0.76 22.75
C GLN A 288 -12.00 -1.54 23.14
N GLU A 289 -12.19 -1.84 24.43
CA GLU A 289 -13.36 -2.57 24.95
C GLU A 289 -14.70 -1.91 24.56
N SER A 290 -14.71 -0.58 24.44
CA SER A 290 -15.84 0.20 23.94
C SER A 290 -15.43 1.11 22.79
N VAL A 291 -16.25 1.17 21.75
CA VAL A 291 -16.07 2.06 20.58
C VAL A 291 -17.26 3.02 20.45
N LYS A 292 -17.00 4.21 19.89
CA LYS A 292 -18.05 5.14 19.46
C LYS A 292 -18.54 4.73 18.07
N VAL A 293 -19.83 4.50 17.94
CA VAL A 293 -20.51 4.23 16.68
C VAL A 293 -21.39 5.41 16.34
N TYR A 294 -21.04 6.14 15.29
CA TYR A 294 -21.84 7.26 14.79
C TYR A 294 -22.92 6.76 13.84
N LYS A 295 -24.15 7.23 14.04
CA LYS A 295 -25.32 7.02 13.19
C LYS A 295 -25.68 8.32 12.49
N ILE A 296 -25.93 8.27 11.18
CA ILE A 296 -26.44 9.38 10.38
C ILE A 296 -27.84 8.99 9.92
N GLY A 297 -28.85 9.30 10.75
CA GLY A 297 -30.17 8.67 10.68
C GLY A 297 -30.06 7.15 10.53
N GLU A 298 -30.96 6.57 9.75
CA GLU A 298 -30.92 5.15 9.36
C GLU A 298 -30.00 4.87 8.16
N TYR A 299 -29.32 5.90 7.62
CA TYR A 299 -28.59 5.78 6.36
C TYR A 299 -27.20 5.18 6.54
N SER A 300 -26.44 5.67 7.52
CA SER A 300 -25.06 5.23 7.76
C SER A 300 -24.81 4.99 9.24
N LYS A 301 -24.07 3.93 9.55
CA LYS A 301 -23.62 3.55 10.88
C LYS A 301 -22.14 3.18 10.78
N GLU A 302 -21.25 3.89 11.46
CA GLU A 302 -19.80 3.73 11.31
C GLU A 302 -19.06 3.92 12.64
N ILE A 303 -18.08 3.04 12.92
CA ILE A 303 -17.19 3.20 14.07
C ILE A 303 -16.27 4.39 13.79
N CYS A 304 -16.42 5.45 14.57
CA CYS A 304 -15.60 6.65 14.43
C CYS A 304 -15.41 7.36 15.77
N GLY A 305 -14.25 7.97 15.96
CA GLY A 305 -13.93 8.70 17.19
C GLY A 305 -13.78 10.21 17.01
N GLY A 306 -14.03 10.74 15.81
CA GLY A 306 -13.83 12.16 15.50
C GLY A 306 -15.08 13.02 15.72
N PRO A 307 -14.92 14.35 15.75
CA PRO A 307 -16.05 15.28 15.83
C PRO A 307 -16.91 15.23 14.56
N HIS A 308 -18.22 15.40 14.73
CA HIS A 308 -19.18 15.48 13.65
C HIS A 308 -20.10 16.68 13.85
N VAL A 309 -20.71 17.17 12.77
CA VAL A 309 -21.86 18.05 12.89
C VAL A 309 -23.09 17.29 13.39
N GLU A 310 -24.06 18.00 13.99
CA GLU A 310 -25.28 17.40 14.55
C GLU A 310 -26.31 16.97 13.49
N PHE A 311 -26.30 17.61 12.32
CA PHE A 311 -27.24 17.32 11.24
C PHE A 311 -26.57 17.43 9.87
N THR A 312 -26.98 16.59 8.92
CA THR A 312 -26.41 16.59 7.57
C THR A 312 -26.65 17.89 6.81
N GLY A 313 -27.72 18.64 7.10
CA GLY A 313 -28.00 19.93 6.46
C GLY A 313 -26.93 21.00 6.73
N LYS A 314 -26.15 20.86 7.82
CA LYS A 314 -25.00 21.73 8.10
C LYS A 314 -23.90 21.65 7.03
N LEU A 315 -23.86 20.54 6.26
CA LEU A 315 -22.92 20.34 5.14
C LEU A 315 -23.21 21.22 3.93
N LYS A 316 -24.43 21.73 3.79
CA LYS A 316 -24.91 22.53 2.66
C LYS A 316 -24.83 21.82 1.31
N LYS A 317 -23.65 21.74 0.70
CA LYS A 317 -23.44 21.14 -0.63
C LYS A 317 -22.21 20.25 -0.62
N PHE A 318 -22.26 19.15 -1.34
CA PHE A 318 -21.13 18.24 -1.56
C PHE A 318 -20.79 18.13 -3.05
N LYS A 319 -19.50 18.13 -3.39
CA LYS A 319 -19.03 17.97 -4.77
C LYS A 319 -17.78 17.11 -4.83
N ILE A 320 -17.79 16.10 -5.70
CA ILE A 320 -16.59 15.39 -6.10
C ILE A 320 -15.86 16.26 -7.13
N ILE A 321 -14.59 16.56 -6.87
CA ILE A 321 -13.77 17.45 -7.71
C ILE A 321 -12.81 16.69 -8.60
N LYS A 322 -12.39 15.48 -8.19
CA LYS A 322 -11.41 14.68 -8.93
C LYS A 322 -11.50 13.22 -8.50
N GLN A 323 -11.27 12.31 -9.44
CA GLN A 323 -11.00 10.90 -9.15
C GLN A 323 -9.65 10.46 -9.73
N GLU A 324 -8.99 9.51 -9.08
CA GLU A 324 -7.70 8.95 -9.49
C GLU A 324 -7.67 7.43 -9.31
N ASN A 325 -6.93 6.74 -10.18
CA ASN A 325 -6.54 5.36 -9.97
C ASN A 325 -5.14 5.34 -9.34
N ILE A 326 -5.04 4.81 -8.11
CA ILE A 326 -3.78 4.80 -7.35
C ILE A 326 -3.04 3.45 -7.45
N GLY A 327 -3.56 2.52 -8.27
CA GLY A 327 -2.99 1.19 -8.49
C GLY A 327 -3.40 0.16 -7.43
N GLN A 328 -3.05 -1.13 -7.64
CA GLN A 328 -3.37 -2.25 -6.72
C GLN A 328 -4.86 -2.43 -6.43
N GLY A 329 -5.73 -2.16 -7.41
CA GLY A 329 -7.18 -2.24 -7.22
C GLY A 329 -7.73 -1.20 -6.23
N GLN A 330 -7.05 -0.05 -6.08
CA GLN A 330 -7.50 1.05 -5.24
C GLN A 330 -7.79 2.32 -6.05
N LYS A 331 -8.77 3.08 -5.59
CA LYS A 331 -9.23 4.33 -6.17
C LYS A 331 -9.17 5.43 -5.13
N ARG A 332 -9.11 6.67 -5.60
CA ARG A 332 -9.09 7.87 -4.78
C ARG A 332 -10.10 8.88 -5.30
N ILE A 333 -10.90 9.44 -4.40
CA ILE A 333 -11.80 10.56 -4.65
C ILE A 333 -11.32 11.76 -3.87
N TYR A 334 -11.33 12.93 -4.53
CA TYR A 334 -11.25 14.22 -3.87
C TYR A 334 -12.61 14.91 -3.91
N ALA A 335 -13.02 15.48 -2.80
CA ALA A 335 -14.29 16.18 -2.68
C ALA A 335 -14.18 17.47 -1.87
N LYS A 336 -15.19 18.33 -1.99
CA LYS A 336 -15.40 19.53 -1.19
C LYS A 336 -16.81 19.53 -0.61
N VAL A 337 -16.97 20.20 0.53
CA VAL A 337 -18.26 20.36 1.22
C VAL A 337 -18.41 21.77 1.75
N GLY A 338 -19.64 22.28 1.91
CA GLY A 338 -19.94 23.62 2.43
C GLY A 338 -20.45 24.58 1.36
N ASP A 339 -20.13 25.87 1.51
CA ASP A 339 -20.43 26.91 0.52
C ASP A 339 -19.43 26.82 -0.64
N ILE A 340 -19.66 25.86 -1.53
CA ILE A 340 -18.80 25.63 -2.69
C ILE A 340 -19.10 26.73 -3.73
N ILE A 341 -18.20 27.72 -3.83
CA ILE A 341 -18.14 28.68 -4.94
C ILE A 341 -17.70 27.95 -6.21
#